data_AF-A0A1H9PJ74-F1
#
_entry.id   AF-A0A1H9PJ74-F1
#
_cell.length_a   1.000
_cell.length_b   1.000
_cell.length_c   1.000
_cell.angle_alpha   90.00
_cell.angle_beta   90.00
_cell.angle_gamma   90.00
#
_symmetry.space_group_name_H-M   'P 1'
#
loop_
_entity.id
_entity.type
_entity.pdbx_description
1 polymer ?
#
loop_
_entity_poly.entity_id
_entity_poly.type
_entity_poly.pdbx_seq_one_letter_code
_entity_poly.pdbx_strand_id
1 'polypeptide(L)'
;MLPTDVDNVRVRMQTAVFHDASGTGSRIVTLVISPDEGYGQSQHKALTNQQVFGPAVCGIPEGVPNAISCLIQLNGGILQTTGTGQDLAGLAGFTNNIYASFQ
;
A
#
# COMPACT_ATOMS: atom_id res chain seq x y z
N MET A 1 -3.27 -10.90 -15.91
CA MET A 1 -3.07 -11.09 -14.47
C MET A 1 -3.84 -12.32 -14.04
N LEU A 2 -3.12 -13.36 -13.61
CA LEU A 2 -3.75 -14.54 -13.02
C LEU A 2 -4.08 -14.22 -11.55
N PRO A 3 -5.26 -14.62 -11.04
CA PRO A 3 -5.57 -14.48 -9.63
C PRO A 3 -4.64 -15.36 -8.78
N THR A 4 -4.26 -14.86 -7.61
CA THR A 4 -3.49 -15.57 -6.58
C THR A 4 -4.36 -15.68 -5.34
N ASP A 5 -4.31 -16.82 -4.66
CA ASP A 5 -4.99 -16.96 -3.36
C ASP A 5 -4.02 -16.49 -2.26
N VAL A 6 -4.43 -15.48 -1.50
CA VAL A 6 -3.73 -14.97 -0.31
C VAL A 6 -4.69 -15.15 0.86
N ASP A 7 -4.30 -15.94 1.86
CA ASP A 7 -5.14 -16.24 3.04
C ASP A 7 -6.57 -16.69 2.70
N ASN A 8 -6.71 -17.55 1.68
CA ASN A 8 -7.99 -18.04 1.12
C ASN A 8 -8.86 -16.98 0.41
N VAL A 9 -8.31 -15.81 0.14
CA VAL A 9 -8.96 -14.75 -0.63
C VAL A 9 -8.36 -14.71 -2.03
N ARG A 10 -9.23 -14.75 -3.04
CA ARG A 10 -8.82 -14.62 -4.44
C ARG A 10 -8.53 -13.17 -4.75
N VAL A 11 -7.25 -12.83 -4.86
CA VAL A 11 -6.79 -11.48 -5.18
C VAL A 11 -6.16 -11.42 -6.56
N ARG A 12 -6.25 -10.25 -7.22
CA ARG A 12 -5.39 -9.92 -8.35
C ARG A 12 -4.39 -8.87 -7.88
N MET A 13 -3.11 -9.20 -8.01
CA MET A 13 -2.03 -8.33 -7.59
C MET A 13 -1.30 -7.78 -8.81
N GLN A 14 -1.12 -6.47 -8.85
CA GLN A 14 -0.19 -5.82 -9.76
C GLN A 14 0.88 -5.13 -8.93
N THR A 15 2.11 -5.60 -9.06
CA THR A 15 3.26 -5.00 -8.38
C THR A 15 4.13 -4.29 -9.39
N ALA A 16 4.53 -3.06 -9.07
CA ALA A 16 5.50 -2.28 -9.82
C ALA A 16 6.56 -1.75 -8.87
N VAL A 17 7.81 -1.73 -9.33
CA VAL A 17 8.91 -1.09 -8.59
C VAL A 17 9.10 0.30 -9.17
N PHE A 18 9.00 1.31 -8.30
CA PHE A 18 9.26 2.70 -8.63
C PHE A 18 10.60 3.10 -8.01
N HIS A 19 11.49 3.60 -8.86
CA HIS A 19 12.71 4.26 -8.43
C HIS A 19 12.53 5.75 -8.68
N ASP A 20 12.79 6.60 -7.68
CA ASP A 20 12.94 8.01 -7.99
C ASP A 20 14.33 8.30 -8.57
N ALA A 21 14.41 9.35 -9.39
CA ALA A 21 15.67 9.81 -9.95
C ALA A 21 16.60 10.45 -8.91
N SER A 22 16.10 10.73 -7.69
CA SER A 22 16.84 11.39 -6.60
C SER A 22 17.58 10.42 -5.68
N GLY A 23 17.44 9.10 -5.87
CA GLY A 23 18.14 8.08 -5.07
C GLY A 23 17.58 7.90 -3.66
N THR A 24 16.37 8.39 -3.39
CA THR A 24 15.75 8.40 -2.06
C THR A 24 15.20 7.03 -1.62
N GLY A 25 15.34 6.00 -2.47
CA GLY A 25 14.97 4.61 -2.17
C GLY A 25 14.09 4.00 -3.25
N SER A 26 14.01 2.67 -3.26
CA SER A 26 13.07 1.95 -4.12
C SER A 26 11.72 1.84 -3.42
N ARG A 27 10.64 2.09 -4.17
CA ARG A 27 9.25 1.94 -3.71
C ARG A 27 8.64 0.73 -4.40
N ILE A 28 7.98 -0.13 -3.66
CA ILE A 28 7.15 -1.19 -4.21
C ILE A 28 5.71 -0.72 -4.13
N VAL A 29 5.06 -0.59 -5.28
CA VAL A 29 3.63 -0.30 -5.38
C VAL A 29 2.93 -1.60 -5.67
N THR A 30 1.99 -1.97 -4.81
CA THR A 30 1.17 -3.16 -4.98
C THR A 30 -0.29 -2.74 -5.01
N LEU A 31 -0.89 -2.82 -6.19
CA LEU A 31 -2.34 -2.76 -6.31
C LEU A 31 -2.89 -4.17 -6.01
N VAL A 32 -3.77 -4.27 -5.01
CA VAL A 32 -4.44 -5.53 -4.69
C VAL A 32 -5.94 -5.36 -4.93
N ILE A 33 -6.44 -5.98 -5.99
CA ILE A 33 -7.87 -6.04 -6.28
C ILE A 33 -8.43 -7.27 -5.57
N SER A 34 -9.37 -7.05 -4.66
CA SER A 34 -10.01 -8.09 -3.86
C SER A 34 -11.50 -7.77 -3.70
N PRO A 35 -12.41 -8.68 -4.04
CA PRO A 35 -13.82 -8.52 -3.71
C PRO A 35 -14.11 -8.69 -2.21
N ASP A 36 -13.12 -9.14 -1.42
CA ASP A 36 -13.22 -9.28 0.03
C ASP A 36 -12.80 -7.98 0.74
N GLU A 37 -13.80 -7.28 1.30
CA GLU A 37 -13.59 -6.06 2.10
C GLU A 37 -12.80 -6.32 3.39
N GLY A 38 -12.82 -7.57 3.91
CA GLY A 38 -12.07 -7.99 5.08
C GLY A 38 -10.56 -7.97 4.88
N TYR A 39 -10.08 -8.09 3.63
CA TYR A 39 -8.67 -8.01 3.29
C TYR A 39 -8.09 -6.61 3.56
N GLY A 40 -8.83 -5.54 3.28
CA GLY A 40 -8.37 -4.19 3.61
C GLY A 40 -8.21 -3.98 5.11
N GLN A 41 -9.14 -4.53 5.88
CA GLN A 41 -9.09 -4.47 7.34
C GLN A 41 -7.94 -5.29 7.93
N SER A 42 -7.61 -6.45 7.36
CA SER A 42 -6.44 -7.23 7.80
C SER A 42 -5.14 -6.49 7.51
N GLN A 43 -5.03 -5.84 6.35
CA GLN A 43 -3.85 -5.05 6.01
C GLN A 43 -3.69 -3.83 6.90
N HIS A 44 -4.78 -3.13 7.26
CA HIS A 44 -4.72 -2.09 8.29
C HIS A 44 -4.18 -2.67 9.61
N LYS A 45 -4.72 -3.79 10.11
CA LYS A 45 -4.26 -4.39 11.37
C LYS A 45 -2.78 -4.78 11.37
N ALA A 46 -2.23 -5.12 10.21
CA ALA A 46 -0.81 -5.42 10.04
C ALA A 46 0.10 -4.17 10.11
N LEU A 47 -0.46 -2.95 10.16
CA LEU A 47 0.30 -1.72 10.36
C LEU A 47 0.34 -1.33 11.83
N THR A 48 1.55 -1.10 12.34
CA THR A 48 1.82 -0.48 13.64
C THR A 48 2.04 1.03 13.49
N ASN A 49 1.81 1.79 14.57
CA ASN A 49 1.98 3.25 14.60
C ASN A 49 1.25 3.98 13.46
N GLN A 50 -0.01 3.59 13.23
CA GLN A 50 -0.81 4.12 12.13
C GLN A 50 -1.03 5.63 12.25
N GLN A 51 -0.94 6.32 11.11
CA GLN A 51 -1.23 7.73 10.94
C GLN A 51 -2.03 7.94 9.65
N VAL A 52 -2.94 8.91 9.68
CA VAL A 52 -3.84 9.22 8.56
C VAL A 52 -3.35 10.46 7.83
N PHE A 53 -3.23 10.35 6.50
CA PHE A 53 -2.79 11.42 5.60
C PHE A 53 -3.76 11.51 4.41
N GLY A 54 -4.80 12.31 4.54
CA GLY A 54 -5.88 12.34 3.55
C GLY A 54 -6.59 10.97 3.47
N PRO A 55 -6.76 10.36 2.29
CA PRO A 55 -7.38 9.04 2.16
C PRO A 55 -6.47 7.88 2.57
N ALA A 56 -5.15 8.10 2.71
CA ALA A 56 -4.19 7.07 3.06
C ALA A 56 -4.06 6.86 4.57
N VAL A 57 -4.04 5.59 4.99
CA VAL A 57 -3.59 5.16 6.33
C VAL A 57 -2.20 4.57 6.18
N CYS A 58 -1.22 5.16 6.86
CA CYS A 58 0.18 4.78 6.77
C CYS A 58 0.74 4.33 8.10
N GLY A 59 1.69 3.41 8.09
CA GLY A 59 2.35 2.92 9.30
C GLY A 59 3.53 2.02 8.98
N ILE A 60 4.07 1.41 10.03
CA ILE A 60 5.16 0.44 9.91
C ILE A 60 4.52 -0.95 9.84
N PRO A 61 4.71 -1.71 8.73
CA PRO A 61 4.20 -3.06 8.64
C PRO A 61 4.88 -3.97 9.68
N GLU A 62 4.06 -4.79 10.33
CA GLU A 62 4.50 -5.75 11.34
C GLU A 62 5.56 -6.69 10.76
N GLY A 63 6.65 -6.91 11.51
CA GLY A 63 7.77 -7.75 11.07
C GLY A 63 8.74 -7.09 10.09
N VAL A 64 8.49 -5.86 9.60
CA VAL A 64 9.38 -5.13 8.68
C VAL A 64 9.63 -3.69 9.17
N PRO A 65 10.43 -3.49 10.23
CA PRO A 65 10.55 -2.22 10.95
C PRO A 65 11.18 -1.07 10.15
N ASN A 66 11.88 -1.37 9.05
CA ASN A 66 12.55 -0.38 8.20
C ASN A 66 11.72 0.02 6.97
N ALA A 67 10.46 -0.41 6.91
CA ALA A 67 9.54 -0.07 5.84
C ALA A 67 8.41 0.82 6.37
N ILE A 68 7.86 1.61 5.48
CA ILE A 68 6.60 2.30 5.66
C ILE A 68 5.65 1.74 4.61
N SER A 69 4.42 1.47 5.01
CA SER A 69 3.35 1.07 4.08
C SER A 69 2.15 1.99 4.26
N CYS A 70 1.58 2.41 3.14
CA CYS A 70 0.38 3.23 3.05
C CYS A 70 -0.70 2.47 2.32
N LEU A 71 -1.93 2.54 2.82
CA LEU A 71 -3.10 1.82 2.34
C LEU A 71 -4.23 2.80 2.04
N ILE A 72 -4.88 2.62 0.89
CA ILE A 72 -6.13 3.31 0.53
C ILE A 72 -7.15 2.24 0.12
N GLN A 73 -8.32 2.26 0.75
CA GLN A 73 -9.43 1.40 0.39
C GLN A 73 -10.06 1.90 -0.92
N LEU A 74 -10.22 0.99 -1.89
CA LEU A 74 -10.92 1.23 -3.15
C LEU A 74 -12.24 0.45 -3.17
N ASN A 75 -13.12 0.78 -4.11
CA ASN A 75 -14.26 -0.08 -4.40
C ASN A 75 -13.76 -1.41 -5.01
N GLY A 76 -13.87 -2.50 -4.26
CA GLY A 76 -13.41 -3.83 -4.70
C GLY A 76 -11.88 -4.05 -4.62
N GLY A 77 -11.17 -3.34 -3.73
CA GLY A 77 -9.75 -3.62 -3.48
C GLY A 77 -9.06 -2.61 -2.58
N ILE A 78 -7.73 -2.67 -2.59
CA ILE A 78 -6.85 -1.73 -1.91
C ILE A 78 -5.71 -1.29 -2.83
N LEU A 79 -5.33 -0.03 -2.71
CA LEU A 79 -4.04 0.47 -3.17
C LEU A 79 -3.07 0.42 -1.99
N GLN A 80 -1.98 -0.33 -2.14
CA GLN A 80 -0.90 -0.38 -1.17
C GLN A 80 0.40 0.13 -1.80
N THR A 81 1.10 1.01 -1.09
CA THR A 81 2.46 1.39 -1.45
C THR A 81 3.37 1.17 -0.26
N THR A 82 4.50 0.52 -0.48
CA THR A 82 5.49 0.23 0.57
C THR A 82 6.85 0.75 0.12
N GLY A 83 7.56 1.45 1.00
CA GLY A 83 8.88 2.00 0.71
C GLY A 83 9.82 1.90 1.91
N THR A 84 11.13 1.88 1.63
CA THR A 84 12.19 1.97 2.64
C THR A 84 12.93 3.30 2.50
N GLY A 85 13.48 3.83 3.61
CA GLY A 85 14.23 5.09 3.59
C GLY A 85 13.40 6.35 3.32
N GLN A 86 12.07 6.25 3.40
CA GLN A 86 11.14 7.37 3.27
C GLN A 86 10.63 7.79 4.65
N ASP A 87 10.11 9.02 4.77
CA ASP A 87 9.25 9.39 5.90
C ASP A 87 7.76 9.08 5.59
N LEU A 88 6.92 9.10 6.63
CA LEU A 88 5.49 8.78 6.52
C LEU A 88 4.75 9.73 5.57
N ALA A 89 5.02 11.04 5.67
CA ALA A 89 4.32 12.06 4.91
C ALA A 89 4.66 12.01 3.41
N GLY A 90 5.92 11.74 3.07
CA GLY A 90 6.42 11.59 1.71
C GLY A 90 5.81 10.38 1.01
N LEU A 91 5.78 9.21 1.68
CA LEU A 91 5.13 8.04 1.09
C LEU A 91 3.61 8.22 0.99
N ALA A 92 2.97 8.85 1.98
CA ALA A 92 1.55 9.17 1.92
C ALA A 92 1.21 10.08 0.74
N GLY A 93 1.98 11.16 0.53
CA GLY A 93 1.81 12.06 -0.61
C GLY A 93 1.91 11.32 -1.95
N PHE A 94 2.89 10.44 -2.09
CA PHE A 94 3.02 9.57 -3.26
C PHE A 94 1.80 8.65 -3.46
N THR A 95 1.34 7.99 -2.39
CA THR A 95 0.16 7.10 -2.42
C THR A 95 -1.09 7.85 -2.87
N ASN A 96 -1.32 9.03 -2.29
CA ASN A 96 -2.46 9.88 -2.60
C ASN A 96 -2.42 10.38 -4.05
N ASN A 97 -1.24 10.69 -4.58
CA ASN A 97 -1.08 11.08 -6.00
C ASN A 97 -1.42 9.93 -6.95
N ILE A 98 -1.02 8.69 -6.63
CA ILE A 98 -1.43 7.51 -7.40
C ILE A 98 -2.94 7.35 -7.34
N TYR A 99 -3.53 7.43 -6.14
CA TYR A 99 -4.99 7.31 -5.98
C TYR A 99 -5.75 8.37 -6.78
N ALA A 100 -5.30 9.62 -6.75
CA ALA A 100 -5.89 10.71 -7.53
C ALA A 100 -5.83 10.46 -9.05
N SER A 101 -4.83 9.72 -9.56
CA SER A 101 -4.74 9.36 -10.98
C SER A 101 -5.75 8.30 -11.43
N PHE A 102 -6.44 7.64 -10.50
CA PHE A 102 -7.52 6.68 -10.79
C PHE A 102 -8.92 7.32 -10.77
N GLN A 103 -9.03 8.59 -10.36
CA GLN A 103 -10.27 9.37 -10.36
C GLN A 103 -10.47 10.12 -11.67
#